data_AF-A0A6V7M8G3-F1
#
_entry.id   AF-A0A6V7M8G3-F1
#
_cell.length_a   1.000
_cell.length_b   1.000
_cell.length_c   1.000
_cell.angle_alpha   90.00
_cell.angle_beta   90.00
_cell.angle_gamma   90.00
#
_symmetry.space_group_name_H-M   'P 1'
#
loop_
_entity.id
_entity.type
_entity.pdbx_description
1 polymer ?
#
loop_
_entity_poly.entity_id
_entity_poly.type
_entity_poly.pdbx_seq_one_letter_code
_entity_poly.pdbx_strand_id
1 'polypeptide(L)'
;MNATSLYVSTCRLVLQADSEDPNSWSDLYRLVPYLRQSLSCTVCSNLLIEPHTPTETNCQHHVCRGCRGGRKKLKPSCGWCKDYDKYVENVQLRILLQCYKKLCEYLTSTGIYRSLLLTVSSSATNNGSVGAGSLMELIQEGTGFKDEFKSNAGLSKSAYSILPCVYTSTTSTQTQANTVQPEAISQTVP
;
A
#
# COMPACT_ATOMS: atom_id res chain seq x y z
N MET A 1 8.18 8.90 -13.15
CA MET A 1 7.44 7.71 -12.69
C MET A 1 6.28 8.19 -11.84
N ASN A 2 5.06 7.65 -12.01
CA ASN A 2 3.91 8.09 -11.20
C ASN A 2 3.81 7.29 -9.89
N ALA A 3 3.19 7.85 -8.86
CA ALA A 3 3.14 7.25 -7.53
C ALA A 3 2.59 5.82 -7.53
N THR A 4 1.56 5.55 -8.35
CA THR A 4 0.95 4.21 -8.49
C THR A 4 1.95 3.18 -9.00
N SER A 5 2.71 3.49 -10.06
CA SER A 5 3.73 2.59 -10.59
C SER A 5 4.84 2.30 -9.57
N LEU A 6 5.28 3.32 -8.84
CA LEU A 6 6.24 3.18 -7.74
C LEU A 6 5.71 2.25 -6.64
N TYR A 7 4.45 2.42 -6.23
CA TYR A 7 3.82 1.57 -5.23
C TYR A 7 3.75 0.11 -5.70
N VAL A 8 3.28 -0.14 -6.93
CA VAL A 8 3.16 -1.51 -7.45
C VAL A 8 4.52 -2.20 -7.50
N SER A 9 5.56 -1.52 -8.00
CA SER A 9 6.92 -2.06 -8.02
C SER A 9 7.45 -2.35 -6.62
N THR A 10 7.26 -1.43 -5.67
CA THR A 10 7.72 -1.59 -4.29
C THR A 10 6.98 -2.72 -3.58
N CYS A 11 5.66 -2.75 -3.70
CA CYS A 11 4.81 -3.78 -3.10
C CYS A 11 5.15 -5.17 -3.62
N ARG A 12 5.34 -5.31 -4.94
CA ARG A 12 5.78 -6.57 -5.55
C ARG A 12 7.11 -7.05 -4.97
N LEU A 13 8.09 -6.15 -4.85
CA LEU A 13 9.39 -6.49 -4.26
C LEU A 13 9.22 -6.98 -2.82
N VAL A 14 8.49 -6.24 -1.99
CA VAL A 14 8.25 -6.59 -0.58
C VAL A 14 7.56 -7.96 -0.42
N LEU A 15 6.60 -8.27 -1.29
CA LEU A 15 5.85 -9.54 -1.23
C LEU A 15 6.65 -10.74 -1.76
N GLN A 16 7.67 -10.50 -2.58
CA GLN A 16 8.48 -11.55 -3.23
C GLN A 16 9.86 -11.73 -2.60
N ALA A 17 10.29 -10.78 -1.76
CA ALA A 17 11.60 -10.79 -1.13
C ALA A 17 11.74 -11.95 -0.12
N ASP A 18 12.95 -12.49 -0.07
CA ASP A 18 13.37 -13.46 0.93
C ASP A 18 14.05 -12.70 2.08
N SER A 19 13.59 -12.85 3.32
CA SER A 19 14.16 -12.15 4.46
C SER A 19 15.60 -12.56 4.75
N GLU A 20 15.98 -13.78 4.36
CA GLU A 20 17.30 -14.36 4.64
C GLU A 20 18.34 -13.97 3.57
N ASP A 21 17.91 -13.46 2.41
CA ASP A 21 18.80 -12.93 1.36
C ASP A 21 18.69 -11.39 1.27
N PRO A 22 19.65 -10.63 1.82
CA PRO A 22 19.70 -9.17 1.72
C PRO A 22 19.65 -8.61 0.30
N ASN A 23 20.11 -9.36 -0.70
CA ASN A 23 20.11 -8.89 -2.08
C ASN A 23 18.68 -8.81 -2.63
N SER A 24 17.79 -9.71 -2.20
CA SER A 24 16.40 -9.79 -2.66
C SER A 24 15.55 -8.56 -2.27
N TRP A 25 15.97 -7.77 -1.26
CA TRP A 25 15.27 -6.58 -0.80
C TRP A 25 16.14 -5.31 -0.75
N SER A 26 17.38 -5.36 -1.22
CA SER A 26 18.30 -4.22 -1.28
C SER A 26 17.74 -3.01 -2.05
N ASP A 27 16.88 -3.25 -3.06
CA ASP A 27 16.22 -2.19 -3.82
C ASP A 27 15.25 -1.35 -2.97
N LEU A 28 14.85 -1.81 -1.78
CA LEU A 28 13.99 -1.03 -0.86
C LEU A 28 14.66 0.27 -0.40
N TYR A 29 15.98 0.28 -0.25
CA TYR A 29 16.76 1.48 0.09
C TYR A 29 16.58 2.61 -0.94
N ARG A 30 16.23 2.26 -2.17
CA ARG A 30 15.97 3.20 -3.27
C ARG A 30 14.47 3.44 -3.46
N LEU A 31 13.68 2.36 -3.49
CA LEU A 31 12.27 2.44 -3.84
C LEU A 31 11.41 3.09 -2.76
N VAL A 32 11.63 2.80 -1.48
CA VAL A 32 10.82 3.36 -0.39
C VAL A 32 10.96 4.88 -0.29
N PRO A 33 12.17 5.48 -0.33
CA PRO A 33 12.31 6.93 -0.37
C PRO A 33 11.62 7.57 -1.58
N TYR A 34 11.75 6.99 -2.78
CA TYR A 34 11.07 7.52 -3.97
C TYR A 34 9.55 7.44 -3.88
N LEU A 35 9.02 6.32 -3.38
CA LEU A 35 7.61 6.16 -3.14
C LEU A 35 7.12 7.19 -2.12
N ARG A 36 7.79 7.31 -0.97
CA ARG A 36 7.45 8.29 0.07
C ARG A 36 7.45 9.72 -0.48
N GLN A 37 8.45 10.09 -1.28
CA GLN A 37 8.55 11.41 -1.91
C GLN A 37 7.41 11.66 -2.89
N SER A 38 6.98 10.66 -3.66
CA SER A 38 5.83 10.78 -4.57
C SER A 38 4.49 10.96 -3.85
N LEU A 39 4.45 10.62 -2.55
CA LEU A 39 3.31 10.76 -1.64
C LEU A 39 3.46 11.97 -0.70
N SER A 40 4.49 12.80 -0.88
CA SER A 40 4.74 13.99 -0.06
C SER A 40 3.99 15.22 -0.54
N CYS A 41 3.58 16.05 0.42
CA CYS A 41 3.13 17.39 0.15
C CYS A 41 4.29 18.28 -0.27
N THR A 42 4.14 18.99 -1.39
CA THR A 42 5.16 19.95 -1.85
C THR A 42 5.29 21.20 -0.98
N VAL A 43 4.40 21.41 0.00
CA VAL A 43 4.43 22.55 0.94
C VAL A 43 4.97 22.13 2.31
N CYS A 44 4.32 21.17 2.99
CA CYS A 44 4.72 20.77 4.33
C CYS A 44 5.79 19.67 4.36
N SER A 45 6.08 19.00 3.24
CA SER A 45 7.02 17.87 3.12
C SER A 45 6.63 16.59 3.87
N ASN A 46 5.49 16.58 4.54
CA ASN A 46 4.91 15.40 5.17
C ASN A 46 4.12 14.57 4.15
N LEU A 47 3.75 13.33 4.51
CA LEU A 47 2.75 12.56 3.76
C LEU A 47 1.46 13.37 3.59
N LEU A 48 0.87 13.30 2.41
CA LEU A 48 -0.31 14.08 2.06
C LEU A 48 -1.51 13.69 2.93
N ILE A 49 -2.22 14.69 3.46
CA ILE A 49 -3.54 14.52 4.11
C ILE A 49 -4.58 15.18 3.23
N GLU A 50 -5.62 14.44 2.85
CA GLU A 50 -6.65 14.90 1.90
C GLU A 50 -5.99 15.50 0.62
N PRO A 51 -5.26 14.69 -0.16
CA PRO A 51 -4.43 15.16 -1.25
C PRO A 51 -5.23 15.91 -2.32
N HIS A 52 -4.66 17.02 -2.79
CA HIS A 52 -5.16 17.79 -3.92
C HIS A 52 -4.11 17.86 -5.03
N THR A 53 -4.58 17.76 -6.28
CA THR A 53 -3.76 17.69 -7.49
C THR A 53 -4.19 18.76 -8.48
N PRO A 54 -3.26 19.45 -9.17
CA PRO A 54 -3.61 20.39 -10.24
C PRO A 54 -4.22 19.63 -11.42
N THR A 55 -5.40 20.04 -11.89
CA THR A 55 -6.13 19.37 -12.98
C THR A 55 -5.52 19.57 -14.36
N GLU A 56 -4.84 20.68 -14.58
CA GLU A 56 -4.38 21.09 -15.92
C GLU A 56 -2.91 20.74 -16.21
N THR A 57 -2.25 19.98 -15.33
CA THR A 57 -0.81 19.75 -15.45
C THR A 57 -0.42 18.33 -15.12
N ASN A 58 0.61 17.83 -15.79
CA ASN A 58 1.20 16.51 -15.50
C ASN A 58 2.44 16.58 -14.58
N CYS A 59 2.62 17.70 -13.87
CA CYS A 59 3.81 17.91 -13.04
C CYS A 59 3.84 17.08 -11.75
N GLN A 60 2.72 16.44 -11.36
CA GLN A 60 2.59 15.57 -10.18
C GLN A 60 3.00 16.25 -8.86
N HIS A 61 2.79 17.57 -8.76
CA HIS A 61 3.02 18.34 -7.54
C HIS A 61 1.74 18.45 -6.71
N HIS A 62 1.60 17.52 -5.76
CA HIS A 62 0.43 17.41 -4.89
C HIS A 62 0.60 18.27 -3.62
N VAL A 63 -0.53 18.65 -3.02
CA VAL A 63 -0.58 19.35 -1.72
C VAL A 63 -1.67 18.77 -0.82
N CYS A 64 -1.54 18.94 0.51
CA CYS A 64 -2.64 18.64 1.43
C CYS A 64 -3.76 19.67 1.25
N ARG A 65 -5.00 19.31 1.62
CA ARG A 65 -6.11 20.28 1.68
C ARG A 65 -5.74 21.53 2.48
N GLY A 66 -5.19 21.35 3.68
CA GLY A 66 -4.74 22.45 4.55
C GLY A 66 -3.49 23.20 4.08
N CYS A 67 -2.85 22.75 3.00
CA CYS A 67 -1.65 23.39 2.43
C CYS A 67 -1.94 24.15 1.12
N ARG A 68 -3.20 24.20 0.66
CA ARG A 68 -3.59 25.01 -0.51
C ARG A 68 -3.25 26.48 -0.27
N GLY A 69 -2.68 27.14 -1.28
CA GLY A 69 -2.16 28.51 -1.15
C GLY A 69 -0.78 28.63 -0.51
N GLY A 70 -0.23 27.54 0.04
CA GLY A 70 1.07 27.55 0.71
C GLY A 70 2.27 27.69 -0.23
N ARG A 71 3.42 28.10 0.31
CA ARG A 71 4.68 28.18 -0.44
C ARG A 71 5.27 26.79 -0.64
N LYS A 72 5.39 26.37 -1.90
CA LYS A 72 5.99 25.08 -2.27
C LYS A 72 7.51 25.08 -2.06
N LYS A 73 8.03 24.00 -1.48
CA LYS A 73 9.45 23.72 -1.24
C LYS A 73 10.05 22.96 -2.44
N LEU A 74 9.84 23.47 -3.65
CA LEU A 74 10.37 22.90 -4.89
C LEU A 74 11.60 23.67 -5.35
N LYS A 75 12.66 22.95 -5.73
CA LYS A 75 13.87 23.52 -6.32
C LYS A 75 14.22 22.73 -7.61
N PRO A 76 14.15 23.35 -8.81
CA PRO A 76 13.60 24.68 -9.08
C PRO A 76 12.08 24.75 -8.83
N SER A 77 11.53 25.96 -8.74
CA SER A 77 10.08 26.14 -8.64
C SER A 77 9.38 25.67 -9.92
N CYS A 78 8.23 25.02 -9.78
CA CYS A 78 7.45 24.56 -10.92
C CYS A 78 6.62 25.72 -11.52
N GLY A 79 6.75 25.95 -12.82
CA GLY A 79 6.00 26.97 -13.55
C GLY A 79 4.52 26.63 -13.74
N TRP A 80 4.16 25.35 -13.76
CA TRP A 80 2.86 24.88 -14.25
C TRP A 80 1.77 24.83 -13.18
N CYS A 81 2.11 24.65 -11.91
CA CYS A 81 1.12 24.42 -10.85
C CYS A 81 0.98 25.60 -9.88
N LYS A 82 1.05 26.85 -10.36
CA LYS A 82 0.99 28.03 -9.48
C LYS A 82 -0.43 28.36 -8.99
N ASP A 83 -1.43 28.04 -9.80
CA ASP A 83 -2.83 28.33 -9.54
C ASP A 83 -3.45 27.23 -8.66
N TYR A 84 -3.88 27.61 -7.46
CA TYR A 84 -4.49 26.71 -6.47
C TYR A 84 -6.00 26.55 -6.62
N ASP A 85 -6.66 27.34 -7.47
CA ASP A 85 -8.10 27.18 -7.76
C ASP A 85 -8.34 25.96 -8.64
N LYS A 86 -7.32 25.58 -9.42
CA LYS A 86 -7.29 24.39 -10.28
C LYS A 86 -6.93 23.10 -9.54
N TYR A 87 -6.77 23.15 -8.22
CA TYR A 87 -6.49 21.98 -7.41
C TYR A 87 -7.78 21.31 -6.95
N VAL A 88 -7.93 20.03 -7.31
CA VAL A 88 -9.07 19.20 -6.91
C VAL A 88 -8.63 18.06 -6.01
N GLU A 89 -9.55 17.55 -5.18
CA GLU A 89 -9.29 16.36 -4.37
C GLU A 89 -8.90 15.18 -5.27
N ASN A 90 -7.88 14.44 -4.84
CA ASN A 90 -7.39 13.26 -5.54
C ASN A 90 -7.61 12.00 -4.70
N VAL A 91 -8.79 11.41 -4.84
CA VAL A 91 -9.19 10.21 -4.10
C VAL A 91 -8.26 9.02 -4.39
N GLN A 92 -7.78 8.87 -5.63
CA GLN A 92 -6.84 7.81 -5.98
C GLN A 92 -5.55 7.90 -5.16
N LEU A 93 -4.98 9.09 -5.04
CA LEU A 93 -3.77 9.30 -4.25
C LEU A 93 -4.03 9.08 -2.76
N ARG A 94 -5.23 9.43 -2.28
CA ARG A 94 -5.67 9.13 -0.90
C ARG A 94 -5.74 7.63 -0.63
N ILE A 95 -6.28 6.85 -1.57
CA ILE A 95 -6.24 5.37 -1.51
C ILE A 95 -4.80 4.88 -1.48
N LEU A 96 -3.94 5.42 -2.34
CA LEU A 96 -2.55 5.00 -2.44
C LEU A 96 -1.76 5.26 -1.14
N LEU A 97 -2.04 6.35 -0.42
CA LEU A 97 -1.50 6.62 0.91
C LEU A 97 -1.93 5.57 1.94
N GLN A 98 -3.18 5.11 1.89
CA GLN A 98 -3.64 3.99 2.73
C GLN A 98 -2.92 2.69 2.38
N CYS A 99 -2.70 2.44 1.09
CA CYS A 99 -1.92 1.29 0.64
C CYS A 99 -0.46 1.37 1.12
N TYR A 100 0.17 2.54 1.06
CA TYR A 100 1.51 2.77 1.58
C TYR A 100 1.58 2.52 3.09
N LYS A 101 0.63 3.04 3.87
CA LYS A 101 0.50 2.74 5.31
C LYS A 101 0.45 1.24 5.58
N LYS A 102 -0.42 0.51 4.87
CA LYS A 102 -0.54 -0.95 5.02
C LYS A 102 0.69 -1.72 4.58
N LEU A 103 1.39 -1.27 3.53
CA LEU A 103 2.66 -1.87 3.12
C LEU A 103 3.74 -1.68 4.19
N CYS A 104 3.82 -0.50 4.80
CA CYS A 104 4.73 -0.23 5.91
C CYS A 104 4.38 -1.08 7.15
N GLU A 105 3.10 -1.19 7.51
CA GLU A 105 2.65 -2.03 8.62
C GLU A 105 3.04 -3.49 8.36
N TYR A 106 2.79 -4.00 7.15
CA TYR A 106 3.22 -5.34 6.74
C TYR A 106 4.73 -5.51 6.88
N LEU A 107 5.53 -4.58 6.34
CA LEU A 107 6.99 -4.61 6.45
C LEU A 107 7.46 -4.79 7.89
N THR A 108 6.87 -4.06 8.85
CA THR A 108 7.26 -4.19 10.28
C THR A 108 7.03 -5.58 10.87
N SER A 109 6.17 -6.39 10.26
CA SER A 109 5.93 -7.79 10.65
C SER A 109 6.86 -8.81 9.97
N THR A 110 7.66 -8.40 8.98
CA THR A 110 8.53 -9.29 8.19
C THR A 110 9.93 -9.47 8.81
N GLY A 111 10.63 -10.53 8.38
CA GLY A 111 12.04 -10.73 8.71
C GLY A 111 12.97 -9.61 8.20
N ILE A 112 12.59 -8.93 7.11
CA ILE A 112 13.34 -7.79 6.54
C ILE A 112 13.49 -6.67 7.59
N TYR A 113 12.40 -6.30 8.26
CA TYR A 113 12.44 -5.24 9.27
C TYR A 113 13.26 -5.64 10.51
N ARG A 114 13.25 -6.93 10.88
CA ARG A 114 14.13 -7.47 11.92
C ARG A 114 15.61 -7.34 11.53
N SER A 115 15.96 -7.65 10.29
CA SER A 115 17.33 -7.48 9.77
C SER A 115 17.77 -6.00 9.80
N LEU A 116 16.87 -5.06 9.52
CA LEU A 116 17.14 -3.62 9.67
C LEU A 116 17.41 -3.25 11.13
N LEU A 117 16.60 -3.73 12.09
CA LEU A 117 16.78 -3.48 13.52
C LEU A 117 18.13 -3.97 14.03
N LEU A 118 18.53 -5.18 13.64
CA LEU A 118 19.83 -5.74 14.00
C LEU A 118 20.98 -4.93 13.38
N THR A 119 20.86 -4.51 12.12
CA THR A 119 21.87 -3.70 11.43
C THR A 119 22.08 -2.35 12.12
N VAL A 120 20.98 -1.68 12.51
CA VAL A 120 21.04 -0.40 13.24
C VAL A 120 21.61 -0.59 14.64
N SER A 121 21.22 -1.65 15.36
CA SER A 121 21.66 -1.90 16.74
C SER A 121 23.13 -2.33 16.84
N SER A 122 23.64 -3.03 15.83
CA SER A 122 25.00 -3.62 15.85
C SER A 122 26.11 -2.65 15.42
N SER A 123 25.76 -1.47 14.91
CA SER A 123 26.69 -0.64 14.14
C SER A 123 26.86 0.76 14.75
N ALA A 124 27.89 0.93 15.58
CA ALA A 124 28.21 2.22 16.18
C ALA A 124 28.83 3.25 15.19
N THR A 125 29.32 2.86 14.00
CA THR A 125 30.12 3.78 13.15
C THR A 125 30.16 3.51 11.62
N ASN A 126 29.33 2.62 11.04
CA ASN A 126 29.41 2.28 9.61
C ASN A 126 28.32 2.94 8.74
N ASN A 127 28.66 3.37 7.52
CA ASN A 127 27.73 3.95 6.52
C ASN A 127 26.47 3.08 6.24
N GLY A 128 26.56 1.76 6.40
CA GLY A 128 25.42 0.84 6.24
C GLY A 128 24.33 1.03 7.31
N SER A 129 24.67 1.48 8.52
CA SER A 129 23.69 1.71 9.59
C SER A 129 22.84 2.95 9.33
N VAL A 130 23.42 3.98 8.70
CA VAL A 130 22.74 5.22 8.33
C VAL A 130 21.64 4.94 7.30
N GLY A 131 21.94 4.10 6.30
CA GLY A 131 20.96 3.67 5.30
C GLY A 131 19.81 2.86 5.93
N ALA A 132 20.15 1.89 6.78
CA ALA A 132 19.16 1.07 7.50
C ALA A 132 18.27 1.90 8.42
N GLY A 133 18.85 2.86 9.15
CA GLY A 133 18.13 3.81 10.00
C GLY A 133 17.18 4.69 9.20
N SER A 134 17.66 5.29 8.11
CA SER A 134 16.83 6.13 7.23
C SER A 134 15.65 5.35 6.63
N LEU A 135 15.88 4.12 6.15
CA LEU A 135 14.81 3.27 5.64
C LEU A 135 13.80 2.91 6.75
N MET A 136 14.29 2.61 7.94
CA MET A 136 13.46 2.27 9.10
C MET A 136 12.58 3.45 9.55
N GLU A 137 13.11 4.66 9.58
CA GLU A 137 12.36 5.89 9.89
C GLU A 137 11.23 6.11 8.90
N LEU A 138 11.47 5.91 7.60
CA LEU A 138 10.43 6.03 6.56
C LEU A 138 9.34 4.98 6.73
N ILE A 139 9.71 3.74 7.08
CA ILE A 139 8.73 2.68 7.37
C ILE A 139 7.88 3.06 8.58
N GLN A 140 8.50 3.56 9.66
CA GLN A 140 7.79 4.00 10.86
C GLN A 140 6.90 5.22 10.61
N GLU A 141 7.32 6.17 9.76
CA GLU A 141 6.48 7.28 9.31
C GLU A 141 5.23 6.75 8.60
N GLY A 142 5.41 5.76 7.71
CA GLY A 142 4.32 5.13 6.97
C GLY A 142 3.32 4.40 7.88
N THR A 143 3.79 3.63 8.87
CA THR A 143 2.90 2.96 9.83
C THR A 143 2.13 3.96 10.69
N GLY A 144 2.78 5.05 11.08
CA GLY A 144 2.20 6.13 11.88
C GLY A 144 1.31 7.11 11.10
N PHE A 145 1.03 6.86 9.81
CA PHE A 145 0.30 7.79 8.96
C PHE A 145 -1.16 8.00 9.44
N LYS A 146 -1.52 9.27 9.68
CA LYS A 146 -2.76 9.71 10.35
C LYS A 146 -3.83 10.20 9.35
N ASP A 147 -4.29 9.33 8.47
CA ASP A 147 -5.51 9.52 7.67
C ASP A 147 -6.29 8.22 7.71
N GLU A 148 -7.55 8.26 8.16
CA GLU A 148 -8.42 7.08 8.32
C GLU A 148 -9.42 6.97 7.15
N PHE A 149 -8.94 7.26 5.94
CA PHE A 149 -9.76 7.19 4.74
C PHE A 149 -10.24 5.76 4.47
N LYS A 150 -11.57 5.59 4.39
CA LYS A 150 -12.19 4.34 3.96
C LYS A 150 -12.77 4.54 2.58
N SER A 151 -12.22 3.82 1.59
CA SER A 151 -12.81 3.78 0.26
C SER A 151 -14.15 3.04 0.33
N ASN A 152 -15.23 3.71 -0.04
CA ASN A 152 -16.54 3.10 -0.23
C ASN A 152 -16.75 2.61 -1.68
N ALA A 153 -15.69 2.60 -2.49
CA ALA A 153 -15.70 2.12 -3.88
C ALA A 153 -15.73 0.58 -3.98
N GLY A 154 -16.59 -0.06 -3.19
CA GLY A 154 -16.92 -1.48 -3.35
C GLY A 154 -17.85 -1.68 -4.54
N LEU A 155 -17.82 -2.89 -5.08
CA LEU A 155 -18.87 -3.36 -6.00
C LEU A 155 -20.23 -3.24 -5.29
N SER A 156 -21.27 -2.82 -6.01
CA SER A 156 -22.63 -2.86 -5.45
C SER A 156 -22.98 -4.30 -5.08
N LYS A 157 -23.90 -4.49 -4.12
CA LYS A 157 -24.41 -5.83 -3.76
C LYS A 157 -24.86 -6.64 -4.98
N SER A 158 -25.35 -5.97 -6.03
CA SER A 158 -25.76 -6.56 -7.30
C SER A 158 -24.61 -7.03 -8.20
N ALA A 159 -23.41 -6.45 -8.06
CA ALA A 159 -22.24 -6.88 -8.82
C ALA A 159 -21.52 -8.06 -8.16
N TYR A 160 -21.66 -8.25 -6.84
CA TYR A 160 -21.21 -9.47 -6.15
C TYR A 160 -21.91 -10.74 -6.68
N SER A 161 -23.20 -10.65 -7.05
CA SER A 161 -23.97 -11.78 -7.59
C SER A 161 -23.59 -12.19 -9.01
N ILE A 162 -22.74 -11.42 -9.71
CA ILE A 162 -22.34 -11.67 -11.10
C ILE A 162 -20.91 -12.25 -11.17
N LEU A 163 -20.14 -12.20 -10.09
CA LEU A 163 -18.78 -12.74 -10.07
C LEU A 163 -18.79 -14.27 -9.85
N PRO A 164 -18.29 -15.08 -10.81
CA PRO A 164 -18.45 -16.53 -10.78
C PRO A 164 -17.62 -17.31 -9.72
N CYS A 165 -16.94 -16.67 -8.76
CA CYS A 165 -16.03 -17.41 -7.87
C CYS A 165 -15.67 -16.74 -6.53
N VAL A 166 -16.49 -15.84 -5.99
CA VAL A 166 -16.21 -15.29 -4.64
C VAL A 166 -17.02 -16.05 -3.59
N TYR A 167 -16.45 -17.17 -3.13
CA TYR A 167 -16.88 -17.98 -1.98
C TYR A 167 -18.34 -18.48 -2.01
N THR A 168 -18.50 -19.74 -2.42
CA THR A 168 -19.59 -20.58 -1.92
C THR A 168 -19.54 -20.57 -0.39
N SER A 169 -20.69 -20.30 0.24
CA SER A 169 -20.87 -20.44 1.67
C SER A 169 -20.33 -21.79 2.13
N THR A 170 -19.40 -21.77 3.09
CA THR A 170 -19.05 -22.92 3.92
C THR A 170 -20.26 -23.23 4.82
N THR A 171 -21.24 -23.93 4.26
CA THR A 171 -22.29 -24.54 5.08
C THR A 171 -21.75 -25.87 5.63
N SER A 172 -21.29 -25.80 6.87
CA SER A 172 -21.29 -26.80 7.93
C SER A 172 -21.35 -28.29 7.52
N THR A 173 -20.26 -28.99 7.77
CA THR A 173 -20.22 -30.45 7.93
C THR A 173 -21.21 -30.88 9.01
N GLN A 174 -22.24 -31.64 8.66
CA GLN A 174 -22.94 -32.51 9.63
C GLN A 174 -22.63 -33.96 9.28
N THR A 175 -21.87 -34.56 10.17
CA THR A 175 -21.62 -35.99 10.30
C THR A 175 -22.94 -36.70 10.63
N GLN A 176 -23.37 -37.65 9.80
CA GLN A 176 -24.19 -38.77 10.27
C GLN A 176 -23.53 -40.05 9.80
N ALA A 177 -23.02 -40.80 10.78
CA ALA A 177 -22.50 -42.13 10.61
C ALA A 177 -23.58 -43.16 10.96
N ASN A 178 -23.54 -44.27 10.22
CA ASN A 178 -24.09 -45.61 10.44
C ASN A 178 -25.57 -45.87 10.17
N THR A 179 -25.83 -46.71 9.15
CA THR A 179 -25.98 -48.16 9.38
C THR A 179 -25.87 -48.96 8.08
N VAL A 180 -25.50 -50.24 8.21
CA VAL A 180 -25.01 -51.18 7.18
C VAL A 180 -26.11 -52.20 6.81
N GLN A 181 -26.27 -52.41 5.48
CA GLN A 181 -26.73 -53.61 4.70
C GLN A 181 -28.17 -54.19 4.83
N PRO A 182 -28.61 -55.09 3.90
CA PRO A 182 -28.19 -55.40 2.50
C PRO A 182 -29.34 -55.58 1.46
N GLU A 183 -28.96 -55.68 0.18
CA GLU A 183 -29.59 -56.32 -1.01
C GLU A 183 -31.13 -56.49 -1.15
N ALA A 184 -31.69 -56.06 -2.30
CA ALA A 184 -32.31 -56.95 -3.31
C ALA A 184 -32.82 -56.21 -4.57
N ILE A 185 -32.70 -56.94 -5.69
CA ILE A 185 -33.09 -56.72 -7.09
C ILE A 185 -34.60 -56.40 -7.28
N SER A 186 -34.97 -55.52 -8.23
CA SER A 186 -35.77 -55.89 -9.44
C SER A 186 -36.28 -54.69 -10.25
N GLN A 187 -36.40 -54.95 -11.56
CA GLN A 187 -36.86 -54.12 -12.66
C GLN A 187 -38.36 -53.76 -12.55
N THR A 188 -38.81 -52.63 -13.11
CA THR A 188 -39.77 -52.57 -14.25
C THR A 188 -40.21 -51.13 -14.58
N VAL A 189 -40.35 -50.92 -15.90
CA VAL A 189 -40.85 -49.76 -16.67
C VAL A 189 -42.40 -49.90 -16.76
N PRO A 190 -43.21 -48.83 -16.89
CA PRO A 190 -43.44 -48.09 -18.14
C PRO A 190 -43.09 -46.60 -18.09
#